data_AF-A0A836P5K1-F1
#
_entry.id   AF-A0A836P5K1-F1
#
_cell.length_a   1.000
_cell.length_b   1.000
_cell.length_c   1.000
_cell.angle_alpha   90.00
_cell.angle_beta   90.00
_cell.angle_gamma   90.00
#
_symmetry.space_group_name_H-M   'P 1'
#
loop_
_entity.id
_entity.type
_entity.pdbx_description
1 polymer ?
#
loop_
_entity_poly.entity_id
_entity_poly.type
_entity_poly.pdbx_seq_one_letter_code
_entity_poly.pdbx_strand_id
1 'polypeptide(L)' 'MEDLLIVTTGGTIDKIYFDDKSDYQIGDPQIGQILKELGVTFRFSVIPIIRKDSLHITDADREL' A
#
# COMPACT_ATOMS: atom_id res chain seq x y z
N MET A 1 -2.25 22.72 -10.22
CA MET A 1 -2.12 21.30 -10.56
C MET A 1 -2.33 20.56 -9.25
N GLU A 2 -3.38 19.75 -9.14
CA GLU A 2 -3.69 19.03 -7.91
C GLU A 2 -2.70 17.88 -7.73
N ASP A 3 -2.10 17.78 -6.54
CA ASP A 3 -1.18 16.71 -6.18
C ASP A 3 -1.91 15.68 -5.32
N LEU A 4 -2.04 14.47 -5.83
CA LEU A 4 -2.67 13.37 -5.10
C LEU A 4 -1.68 12.79 -4.09
N LEU A 5 -1.94 12.98 -2.80
CA LEU A 5 -1.24 12.25 -1.75
C LEU A 5 -1.94 10.90 -1.51
N ILE A 6 -1.19 9.82 -1.67
CA ILE A 6 -1.64 8.46 -1.40
C ILE A 6 -0.95 7.98 -0.14
N VAL A 7 -1.75 7.74 0.90
CA VAL A 7 -1.29 7.20 2.17
C VAL A 7 -1.63 5.71 2.19
N THR A 8 -0.63 4.85 2.38
CA THR A 8 -0.83 3.40 2.31
C THR A 8 -0.60 2.75 3.66
N THR A 9 -1.42 1.73 3.95
CA THR A 9 -1.36 0.96 5.20
C THR A 9 -1.01 -0.51 5.01
N GLY A 10 -0.79 -0.93 3.76
CA GLY A 10 -0.60 -2.33 3.38
C GLY A 10 -1.88 -2.97 2.82
N GLY A 11 -2.16 -4.19 3.26
CA GLY A 11 -3.27 -5.02 2.78
C GLY A 11 -2.90 -5.90 1.59
N THR A 12 -3.90 -6.56 1.02
CA THR A 12 -3.71 -7.57 -0.04
C THR A 12 -3.00 -7.02 -1.29
N ILE A 13 -3.18 -5.74 -1.61
CA ILE A 13 -2.52 -5.09 -2.76
C ILE A 13 -0.98 -5.12 -2.66
N ASP A 14 -0.44 -5.17 -1.44
CA ASP A 14 1.00 -5.14 -1.17
C ASP A 14 1.53 -6.51 -0.71
N LYS A 15 0.72 -7.58 -0.77
CA LYS A 15 1.15 -8.92 -0.31
C LYS A 15 2.20 -9.53 -1.22
N ILE A 16 3.29 -9.97 -0.61
CA ILE A 16 4.32 -10.82 -1.22
C ILE A 16 4.17 -12.21 -0.61
N TYR A 17 3.78 -13.18 -1.45
CA TYR A 17 3.68 -14.59 -1.07
C TYR A 17 5.03 -15.27 -1.29
N PHE A 18 5.50 -16.04 -0.29
CA PHE A 18 6.78 -16.75 -0.37
C PHE A 18 6.61 -18.21 -0.81
N ASP A 19 5.45 -18.79 -0.53
CA ASP A 19 5.08 -20.15 -0.92
C ASP A 19 3.57 -20.27 -1.20
N ASP A 20 3.17 -21.42 -1.71
CA ASP A 20 1.76 -21.77 -1.94
C ASP A 20 0.99 -22.01 -0.62
N LYS A 21 1.66 -22.00 0.55
CA LYS A 21 1.09 -22.34 1.86
C LYS A 21 0.63 -21.13 2.68
N SER A 22 0.42 -20.00 2.02
CA SER A 22 -0.16 -18.79 2.62
C SER A 22 0.75 -18.03 3.59
N ASP A 23 2.05 -18.33 3.63
CA ASP A 23 2.99 -17.43 4.28
C ASP A 23 3.23 -16.21 3.38
N TYR A 24 2.84 -15.05 3.89
CA TYR A 24 2.97 -13.77 3.19
C TYR A 24 3.54 -12.69 4.10
N GLN A 25 4.12 -11.68 3.48
CA GLN A 25 4.43 -10.41 4.12
C GLN A 25 3.75 -9.27 3.37
N ILE A 26 3.55 -8.15 4.07
CA ILE A 26 3.16 -6.90 3.42
C ILE A 26 4.44 -6.19 2.97
N GLY A 27 4.59 -6.06 1.66
CA GLY A 27 5.74 -5.46 1.00
C GLY A 27 5.62 -3.94 0.80
N ASP A 28 6.31 -3.46 -0.22
CA ASP A 28 6.26 -2.05 -0.62
C ASP A 28 4.96 -1.71 -1.36
N PRO A 29 4.45 -0.47 -1.23
CA PRO A 29 3.22 -0.03 -1.90
C PRO A 29 3.25 -0.22 -3.42
N GLN A 30 2.35 -1.04 -3.96
CA GLN A 30 2.29 -1.30 -5.40
C GLN A 30 1.58 -0.20 -6.18
N ILE A 31 0.73 0.59 -5.51
CA ILE A 31 -0.10 1.64 -6.14
C ILE A 31 0.72 2.65 -6.95
N GLY A 32 1.93 3.00 -6.49
CA GLY A 32 2.79 3.95 -7.18
C GLY A 32 3.26 3.44 -8.54
N GLN A 33 3.54 2.14 -8.66
CA GLN A 33 3.91 1.51 -9.93
C GLN A 33 2.68 1.33 -10.82
N ILE A 34 1.55 0.89 -10.26
CA ILE A 34 0.28 0.73 -10.98
C ILE A 34 -0.14 2.04 -11.66
N LEU A 35 -0.10 3.17 -10.93
CA LEU A 35 -0.47 4.48 -11.50
C LEU A 35 0.48 4.93 -12.62
N LYS A 36 1.78 4.63 -12.51
CA LYS A 36 2.75 4.91 -13.59
C LYS A 36 2.42 4.08 -14.84
N GLU A 37 2.12 2.80 -14.67
CA GLU A 37 1.78 1.89 -15.78
C GLU A 37 0.46 2.27 -16.46
N LEU A 38 -0.51 2.77 -15.69
CA LEU A 38 -1.76 3.32 -16.21
C LEU A 38 -1.58 4.65 -16.95
N GLY A 39 -0.39 5.26 -16.92
CA GLY A 39 -0.09 6.50 -17.64
C GLY A 39 -0.86 7.70 -17.12
N VAL A 40 -1.15 7.76 -15.82
CA VAL A 40 -1.88 8.89 -15.24
C VAL A 40 -1.10 10.19 -15.42
N THR A 41 -1.82 11.27 -15.76
CA THR A 41 -1.23 12.57 -16.09
C THR A 41 -1.19 13.54 -14.92
N PHE A 42 -1.81 13.18 -13.79
CA PHE A 42 -1.72 13.94 -12.54
C PHE A 42 -0.46 13.59 -11.76
N ARG A 43 0.02 14.54 -10.96
CA ARG A 43 1.14 14.31 -10.05
C ARG A 43 0.62 13.62 -8.79
N PHE A 44 1.39 12.68 -8.27
CA PHE A 44 1.06 12.00 -7.03
C PHE A 44 2.31 11.69 -6.21
N SER A 45 2.11 11.51 -4.91
CA SER A 45 3.12 11.05 -3.96
C SER A 45 2.56 9.90 -3.14
N VAL A 46 3.42 8.93 -2.78
CA VAL A 46 3.03 7.76 -1.99
C VAL A 46 3.79 7.78 -0.67
N ILE A 47 3.07 7.73 0.44
CA ILE A 47 3.65 7.64 1.80
C ILE A 47 3.13 6.35 2.46
N PRO A 48 4.01 5.36 2.69
CA PRO A 48 3.67 4.19 3.49
C PRO A 48 3.74 4.52 4.98
N ILE A 49 2.58 4.64 5.62
CA ILE A 49 2.51 4.90 7.08
C ILE A 49 2.43 3.61 7.88
N ILE A 50 1.83 2.56 7.30
CA ILE A 50 1.67 1.24 7.93
C ILE A 50 1.94 0.17 6.86
N ARG A 51 2.40 -1.01 7.30
CA ARG A 51 2.56 -2.20 6.46
C ARG A 51 1.92 -3.41 7.15
N LYS A 52 0.58 -3.44 7.21
CA LYS A 52 -0.18 -4.51 7.87
C LYS A 52 -1.25 -5.09 6.95
N ASP A 53 -1.60 -6.35 7.19
CA ASP A 53 -2.87 -6.86 6.68
C ASP A 53 -4.01 -6.10 7.37
N SER A 54 -5.07 -5.78 6.63
CA SER A 54 -6.19 -5.02 7.18
C SER A 54 -6.90 -5.75 8.33
N LEU A 55 -6.84 -7.08 8.37
CA LEU A 55 -7.32 -7.91 9.48
C LEU A 55 -6.54 -7.70 10.79
N HIS A 56 -5.35 -7.10 10.71
CA HIS A 56 -4.46 -6.86 11.85
C HIS A 56 -4.29 -5.37 12.20
N ILE A 57 -5.08 -4.49 11.57
CA ILE A 57 -5.14 -3.08 11.95
C ILE A 57 -5.84 -2.95 13.30
N THR A 58 -5.20 -2.25 14.22
CA THR A 58 -5.68 -1.98 15.58
C THR A 58 -6.10 -0.53 15.73
N ASP A 59 -6.79 -0.20 16.83
CA ASP A 59 -7.13 1.19 17.15
C ASP A 59 -5.88 2.05 17.33
N ALA A 60 -4.79 1.51 17.89
CA ALA A 60 -3.53 2.23 18.00
C ALA A 60 -2.92 2.61 16.64
N ASP A 61 -3.14 1.81 15.60
CA ASP A 61 -2.70 2.15 14.24
C ASP A 61 -3.54 3.28 13.62
N ARG A 62 -4.77 3.49 14.09
CA ARG A 62 -5.68 4.54 13.59
C ARG A 62 -5.39 5.91 14.18
N GLU A 63 -4.66 5.97 15.30
CA GLU A 63 -4.29 7.20 16.00
C GLU A 63 -2.95 7.80 15.51
N LEU A 64 -2.32 7.18 14.49
CA LEU A 64 -1.11 7.68 13.79
C LEU A 64 -1.44 8.81 12.81
#